data_AF-A0A4D6WWB8-F1
#
_entry.id   AF-A0A4D6WWB8-F1
#
_cell.length_a   1.000
_cell.length_b   1.000
_cell.length_c   1.000
_cell.angle_alpha   90.00
_cell.angle_beta   90.00
_cell.angle_gamma   90.00
#
_symmetry.space_group_name_H-M   'P 1'
#
loop_
_entity.id
_entity.type
_entity.pdbx_description
1 polymer ?
#
loop_
_entity_poly.entity_id
_entity_poly.type
_entity_poly.pdbx_seq_one_letter_code
_entity_poly.pdbx_strand_id
1 'polypeptide(L)' 'MAVPKKRTSKAKSKKAHWKRKAFFVQKKSLSLAKSLLSGNSKSFVYINNTFIEDIV' A
#
# COMPACT_ATOMS: atom_id res chain seq x y z
N MET A 1 -14.70 14.84 31.56
CA MET A 1 -13.96 13.94 30.64
C MET A 1 -12.71 13.43 31.32
N ALA A 2 -12.32 12.17 31.12
CA ALA A 2 -11.08 11.64 31.70
C ALA A 2 -9.86 12.22 30.97
N VAL A 3 -8.88 12.71 31.73
CA VAL A 3 -7.63 13.29 31.21
C VAL A 3 -6.47 12.41 31.65
N PRO A 4 -5.49 12.09 30.77
CA PRO A 4 -4.35 11.29 31.15
C PRO A 4 -3.48 12.05 32.15
N LYS A 5 -3.22 11.43 33.30
CA LYS A 5 -2.39 12.03 34.36
C LYS A 5 -0.91 12.15 33.95
N LYS A 6 -0.44 11.26 33.07
CA LYS A 6 0.96 11.17 32.62
C LYS A 6 1.02 10.82 31.13
N ARG A 7 2.09 11.25 30.47
CA ARG A 7 2.34 10.92 29.06
C ARG A 7 2.68 9.43 28.90
N THR A 8 2.27 8.86 27.78
CA THR A 8 2.70 7.52 27.36
C THR A 8 4.19 7.52 27.04
N SER A 9 4.93 6.52 27.55
CA SER A 9 6.35 6.37 27.22
C SER A 9 6.55 5.97 25.75
N LYS A 10 7.74 6.23 25.21
CA LYS A 10 8.08 5.91 23.80
C LYS A 10 7.92 4.42 23.50
N ALA A 11 8.33 3.56 24.43
CA ALA A 11 8.19 2.10 24.30
C ALA A 11 6.72 1.64 24.25
N LYS A 12 5.82 2.31 24.98
CA LYS A 12 4.38 2.01 24.98
C LYS A 12 3.60 2.72 23.87
N SER A 13 4.28 3.53 23.05
CA SER A 13 3.66 4.21 21.92
C SER A 13 3.19 3.20 20.86
N LYS A 14 1.98 3.39 20.33
CA LYS A 14 1.40 2.45 19.35
C LYS A 14 1.96 2.62 17.93
N LYS A 15 2.97 3.46 17.71
CA LYS A 15 3.61 3.71 16.40
C LYS A 15 4.06 2.45 15.67
N ALA A 16 4.57 1.45 16.39
CA ALA A 16 4.99 0.17 15.78
C ALA A 16 3.84 -0.58 15.11
N HIS A 17 2.63 -0.50 15.66
CA HIS A 17 1.46 -1.14 15.09
C HIS A 17 1.05 -0.49 13.75
N TRP A 18 1.10 0.85 13.67
CA TRP A 18 0.87 1.58 12.42
C TRP A 18 1.89 1.21 11.35
N LYS A 19 3.18 1.16 11.70
CA LYS A 19 4.25 0.74 10.80
C LYS A 19 4.06 -0.70 10.31
N ARG A 20 3.60 -1.60 11.17
CA ARG A 20 3.31 -3.00 10.81
C ARG A 20 2.19 -3.11 9.79
N LYS A 21 1.12 -2.29 9.91
CA LYS A 21 0.06 -2.24 8.88
C LYS A 21 0.60 -1.77 7.53
N ALA A 22 1.40 -0.70 7.54
CA ALA A 22 2.02 -0.17 6.32
C ALA A 22 2.92 -1.20 5.62
N PHE A 23 3.69 -1.99 6.38
CA PHE A 23 4.53 -3.07 5.86
C PHE A 23 3.74 -4.11 5.06
N PHE A 24 2.55 -4.51 5.51
CA PHE A 24 1.73 -5.47 4.76
C PHE A 24 1.17 -4.88 3.47
N VAL A 25 0.77 -3.60 3.49
CA VAL A 25 0.30 -2.89 2.29
C VAL A 25 1.44 -2.74 1.27
N GLN A 26 2.64 -2.37 1.74
CA GLN A 26 3.83 -2.26 0.91
C GLN A 26 4.12 -3.56 0.15
N LYS A 27 4.08 -4.72 0.83
CA LYS A 27 4.34 -6.02 0.19
C LYS A 27 3.39 -6.31 -0.96
N LYS A 28 2.09 -6.06 -0.76
CA LYS A 28 1.06 -6.25 -1.79
C LYS A 28 1.27 -5.29 -2.95
N SER A 29 1.49 -4.01 -2.65
CA SER A 29 1.73 -2.97 -3.66
C SER A 29 2.96 -3.25 -4.51
N LEU A 30 4.06 -3.70 -3.91
CA LEU A 30 5.29 -4.04 -4.64
C LEU A 30 5.09 -5.23 -5.57
N SER A 31 4.43 -6.29 -5.07
CA SER A 31 4.09 -7.46 -5.90
C SER A 31 3.24 -7.07 -7.10
N LEU A 32 2.23 -6.22 -6.87
CA LEU A 32 1.36 -5.72 -7.94
C LEU A 32 2.15 -4.91 -8.97
N ALA A 33 2.97 -3.94 -8.53
CA ALA A 33 3.77 -3.11 -9.42
C ALA A 33 4.70 -3.95 -10.32
N LYS A 34 5.36 -4.97 -9.76
CA LYS A 34 6.21 -5.89 -10.55
C LYS A 34 5.40 -6.65 -11.60
N SER A 35 4.20 -7.14 -11.24
CA SER A 35 3.33 -7.83 -12.17
C SER A 35 2.89 -6.93 -13.33
N LEU A 36 2.63 -5.65 -13.06
CA LEU A 36 2.23 -4.67 -14.08
C LEU A 36 3.35 -4.34 -15.05
N LEU A 37 4.56 -4.11 -14.52
CA LEU A 37 5.73 -3.80 -15.34
C LEU A 37 6.11 -4.95 -16.30
N SER A 38 5.73 -6.19 -15.99
CA SER A 38 5.98 -7.34 -16.86
C SER A 38 5.10 -7.37 -18.12
N GLY A 39 4.02 -6.58 -18.21
CA GLY A 39 3.12 -6.55 -19.37
C GLY A 39 2.27 -7.81 -19.60
N ASN A 40 2.50 -8.88 -18.84
CA ASN A 40 1.84 -10.18 -19.00
C ASN A 40 0.55 -10.32 -18.17
N SER A 41 0.20 -9.33 -17.35
CA SER A 41 -0.98 -9.39 -16.47
C SER A 41 -2.27 -9.18 -17.25
N LYS A 42 -3.04 -10.26 -17.45
CA LYS A 42 -4.34 -10.22 -18.15
C LYS A 42 -5.52 -9.78 -17.27
N SER A 43 -5.35 -9.81 -15.94
CA SER A 43 -6.43 -9.54 -14.97
C SER A 43 -6.47 -8.09 -14.47
N PHE A 44 -5.41 -7.32 -14.68
CA PHE A 44 -5.33 -5.93 -14.25
C PHE A 44 -5.24 -5.03 -15.48
N VAL A 45 -6.29 -4.23 -15.71
CA VAL A 45 -6.34 -3.28 -16.81
C VAL A 45 -5.73 -1.96 -16.34
N TYR A 46 -4.65 -1.55 -16.99
CA TYR A 46 -4.05 -0.23 -16.82
C TYR A 46 -4.31 0.58 -18.09
N ILE A 47 -5.03 1.69 -17.99
CA ILE A 47 -5.32 2.56 -19.13
C ILE A 47 -4.03 3.30 -19.48
N ASN A 48 -3.38 2.88 -20.56
CA ASN A 48 -2.28 3.58 -21.20
C ASN A 48 -2.68 3.94 -22.64
N ASN A 49 -2.00 4.92 -23.24
CA ASN A 49 -2.32 5.35 -24.61
C ASN A 49 -2.24 4.22 -25.63
N THR A 50 -1.37 3.22 -25.41
CA THR A 50 -1.24 2.05 -26.30
C THR A 50 -2.49 1.16 -26.25
N PHE A 51 -3.07 0.89 -25.08
CA PHE A 51 -4.32 0.11 -25.01
C PHE A 51 -5.52 0.87 -25.59
N ILE A 52 -5.50 2.21 -25.62
CA ILE A 52 -6.54 3.01 -26.28
C ILE A 52 -6.44 2.84 -27.81
N GLU A 53 -5.22 2.78 -28.35
CA GLU A 53 -4.99 2.46 -29.77
C GLU A 53 -5.38 1.02 -30.14
N ASP A 54 -5.31 0.07 -29.20
CA ASP A 54 -5.79 -1.31 -29.42
C ASP A 54 -7.33 -1.44 -29.35
N ILE A 55 -8.04 -0.41 -28.84
CA ILE A 55 -9.50 -0.37 -28.68
C ILE A 55 -10.19 0.42 -29.81
N VAL A 56 -9.47 1.35 -30.47
CA VAL A 56 -9.93 2.16 -31.60
C VAL A 56 -9.52 1.52 -32.93
#